data_AF-K3ZBH0-F1
#
_entry.id   AF-K3ZBH0-F1
#
_cell.length_a   1.000
_cell.length_b   1.000
_cell.length_c   1.000
_cell.angle_alpha   90.00
_cell.angle_beta   90.00
_cell.angle_gamma   90.00
#
_symmetry.space_group_name_H-M   'P 1'
#
loop_
_entity.id
_entity.type
_entity.pdbx_description
1 polymer ?
#
loop_
_entity_poly.entity_id
_entity_poly.type
_entity_poly.pdbx_seq_one_letter_code
_entity_poly.pdbx_strand_id
1 'polypeptide(L)' 'MAQFGNFATNVEGVFAAGDCRRGQSLVVWAIAEGREAAAAVDKYLSRERTNAAEDVAAPSPSEGLVQPVAA' A
#
# COMPACT_ATOMS: atom_id res chain seq x y z
N MET A 1 -5.36 15.49 5.86
CA MET A 1 -3.96 15.99 5.77
C MET A 1 -3.03 14.82 6.08
N ALA A 2 -1.94 14.67 5.30
CA ALA A 2 -1.02 13.54 5.47
C ALA A 2 -0.14 13.68 6.72
N GLN A 3 0.12 12.57 7.42
CA GLN A 3 0.89 12.54 8.65
C GLN A 3 2.39 12.72 8.37
N PHE A 4 3.11 13.45 9.24
CA PHE A 4 4.56 13.65 9.08
C PHE A 4 5.29 12.31 9.11
N GLY A 5 6.07 12.03 8.06
CA GLY A 5 6.96 10.86 7.97
C GLY A 5 6.66 9.92 6.80
N ASN A 6 5.39 9.74 6.41
CA ASN A 6 5.02 8.76 5.39
C ASN A 6 4.21 9.32 4.21
N PHE A 7 3.88 10.62 4.19
CA PHE A 7 3.10 11.27 3.12
C PHE A 7 1.71 10.68 2.86
N ALA A 8 1.32 9.63 3.60
CA ALA A 8 0.04 8.96 3.52
C ALA A 8 -1.06 9.82 4.16
N THR A 9 -2.19 9.89 3.47
CA THR A 9 -3.41 10.53 3.95
C THR A 9 -4.22 9.56 4.82
N ASN A 10 -5.43 9.96 5.21
CA ASN A 10 -6.36 9.07 5.90
C ASN A 10 -7.00 8.03 4.95
N VAL A 11 -6.83 8.19 3.64
CA VAL A 11 -7.29 7.23 2.63
C VAL A 11 -6.10 6.35 2.25
N GLU A 12 -6.30 5.04 2.33
CA GLU A 12 -5.32 4.05 1.93
C GLU A 12 -4.95 4.20 0.44
N GLY A 13 -3.66 4.06 0.12
CA GLY A 13 -3.15 4.27 -1.23
C GLY A 13 -3.08 5.74 -1.70
N VAL A 14 -3.55 6.70 -0.89
CA VAL A 14 -3.52 8.13 -1.25
C VAL A 14 -2.44 8.87 -0.48
N PHE A 15 -1.54 9.54 -1.21
CA PHE A 15 -0.40 10.28 -0.68
C PHE A 15 -0.46 11.76 -1.09
N ALA A 16 0.01 12.66 -0.22
CA ALA A 16 0.03 14.10 -0.46
C ALA A 16 1.39 14.70 -0.11
N ALA A 17 1.90 15.60 -0.96
CA ALA A 17 3.18 16.31 -0.80
C ALA A 17 3.06 17.77 -1.24
N GLY A 18 4.03 18.61 -0.87
CA GLY A 18 4.07 20.01 -1.28
C GLY A 18 2.95 20.84 -0.65
N ASP A 19 2.43 21.81 -1.40
CA ASP A 19 1.47 22.79 -0.89
C ASP A 19 0.18 22.14 -0.36
N CYS A 20 -0.25 21.02 -0.96
CA CYS A 20 -1.41 20.23 -0.51
C CYS A 20 -1.26 19.66 0.91
N ARG A 21 -0.01 19.52 1.39
CA ARG A 21 0.31 18.95 2.69
C ARG A 21 0.67 20.02 3.72
N ARG A 22 1.43 21.04 3.32
CA ARG A 22 2.07 22.01 4.23
C ARG A 22 1.49 23.43 4.16
N GLY A 23 0.64 23.73 3.16
CA GLY A 23 0.30 25.11 2.80
C GLY A 23 1.41 25.73 1.95
N GLN A 24 1.32 27.05 1.69
CA GLN A 24 2.25 27.75 0.80
C GLN A 24 3.72 27.46 1.13
N SER A 25 4.45 26.96 0.14
CA SER A 25 5.84 26.54 0.28
C SER A 25 6.69 26.94 -0.94
N LEU A 26 8.01 26.83 -0.82
CA LEU A 26 8.93 27.06 -1.95
C LEU A 26 8.93 25.86 -2.89
N VAL A 27 9.14 26.10 -4.18
CA VAL A 27 9.19 25.05 -5.21
C VAL A 27 10.23 23.97 -4.91
N VAL A 28 11.36 24.36 -4.32
CA VAL A 28 12.43 23.43 -3.93
C VAL A 28 11.99 22.44 -2.86
N TRP A 29 11.11 22.87 -1.94
CA TRP A 29 10.55 21.99 -0.92
C TRP A 29 9.50 21.06 -1.51
N ALA A 30 8.68 21.53 -2.45
CA ALA A 30 7.75 20.67 -3.17
C ALA A 30 8.47 19.57 -3.95
N ILE A 31 9.63 19.88 -4.56
CA ILE A 31 10.48 18.89 -5.25
C ILE A 31 11.05 17.87 -4.27
N ALA A 32 11.61 18.32 -3.15
CA ALA A 32 12.17 17.43 -2.13
C ALA A 32 11.09 16.49 -1.57
N GLU A 33 9.95 17.03 -1.17
CA GLU A 33 8.82 16.26 -0.65
C GLU A 33 8.22 15.31 -1.71
N GLY A 34 8.21 15.70 -2.98
CA GLY A 34 7.78 14.82 -4.07
C GLY A 34 8.63 13.55 -4.16
N ARG A 35 9.94 13.65 -3.93
CA ARG A 35 10.83 12.47 -3.92
C ARG A 35 10.57 11.57 -2.71
N GLU A 36 10.33 12.16 -1.55
CA GLU A 36 10.01 11.40 -0.34
C GLU A 36 8.64 10.71 -0.43
N ALA A 37 7.64 11.38 -1.01
CA ALA A 37 6.33 10.80 -1.29
C ALA A 37 6.43 9.64 -2.30
N ALA A 38 7.22 9.78 -3.37
CA ALA A 38 7.45 8.70 -4.33
C ALA A 38 8.09 7.48 -3.65
N ALA A 39 9.04 7.68 -2.73
CA ALA A 39 9.63 6.58 -1.97
C ALA A 39 8.62 5.91 -1.02
N ALA A 40 7.68 6.67 -0.46
CA ALA A 40 6.60 6.11 0.36
C ALA A 40 5.60 5.28 -0.48
N VAL A 41 5.25 5.77 -1.67
CA VAL A 41 4.41 5.05 -2.64
C VAL A 41 5.09 3.75 -3.09
N ASP A 42 6.38 3.79 -3.41
CA ASP A 42 7.13 2.61 -3.82
C ASP A 42 7.16 1.53 -2.72
N LYS A 43 7.35 1.94 -1.46
CA LYS A 43 7.26 1.04 -0.30
C LYS A 43 5.85 0.46 -0.14
N TYR A 44 4.81 1.27 -0.37
CA TYR A 44 3.42 0.82 -0.29
C TYR A 44 3.12 -0.24 -1.35
N LEU A 45 3.47 0.01 -2.61
CA LEU A 45 3.27 -0.94 -3.72
C LEU A 45 4.14 -2.19 -3.60
N SER A 46 5.36 -2.05 -3.05
CA SER A 46 6.23 -3.20 -2.82
C SER A 46 5.71 -4.11 -1.71
N ARG A 47 5.02 -3.57 -0.69
CA ARG A 47 4.32 -4.36 0.32
C ARG A 47 3.14 -5.13 -0.27
N GLU A 48 2.34 -4.50 -1.14
CA GLU A 48 1.27 -5.23 -1.84
C GLU A 48 1.82 -6.36 -2.71
N ARG A 49 3.01 -6.23 -3.33
CA ARG A 49 3.66 -7.36 -4.02
C ARG A 49 4.01 -8.51 -3.10
N THR A 50 4.43 -8.23 -1.87
CA THR A 50 4.71 -9.29 -0.87
C THR A 50 3.42 -9.96 -0.41
N ASN A 51 2.37 -9.19 -0.16
CA ASN A 51 1.07 -9.72 0.26
C ASN A 51 0.36 -10.48 -0.87
N ALA A 52 0.47 -10.01 -2.12
CA ALA A 52 -0.05 -10.70 -3.30
C ALA A 52 0.66 -12.03 -3.59
N ALA A 53 1.91 -12.20 -3.14
CA ALA A 53 2.58 -13.50 -3.19
C ALA A 53 2.02 -14.48 -2.15
N GLU A 54 1.47 -13.99 -1.03
CA GLU A 54 0.75 -14.82 -0.05
C GLU A 54 -0.68 -15.17 -0.54
N ASP A 55 -1.37 -14.27 -1.24
CA ASP A 55 -2.69 -14.56 -1.85
C ASP A 55 -2.63 -15.48 -3.09
N VAL A 56 -1.45 -15.65 -3.70
CA VAL A 56 -1.22 -16.62 -4.80
C VAL A 56 -0.77 -18.00 -4.28
N ALA A 57 -0.52 -18.15 -2.97
CA ALA A 57 -0.41 -19.46 -2.34
C ALA A 57 -1.82 -20.06 -2.25
N ALA A 58 -2.18 -20.80 -3.31
CA ALA A 58 -3.44 -21.51 -3.48
C ALA A 58 -3.95 -22.17 -2.18
N PRO A 59 -5.28 -22.27 -1.98
CA PRO A 59 -5.79 -23.25 -1.03
C PRO A 59 -5.26 -24.62 -1.46
N SER A 60 -4.54 -25.27 -0.55
CA SER A 60 -3.97 -26.60 -0.71
C SER A 60 -5.03 -27.60 -1.20
N PRO A 61 -4.70 -28.50 -2.15
CA PRO A 61 -5.68 -29.32 -2.87
C PRO A 61 -6.14 -30.59 -2.11
N SER A 62 -6.45 -30.55 -0.80
CA SER A 62 -6.74 -31.82 -0.09
C SER A 62 -7.80 -31.84 1.03
N GLU A 63 -8.64 -30.83 1.24
CA GLU A 63 -9.74 -30.91 2.22
C GLU A 63 -11.11 -31.15 1.58
N GLY A 64 -11.18 -32.16 0.72
CA GLY A 64 -12.43 -32.58 0.07
C GLY A 64 -12.49 -34.08 -0.20
N LEU A 65 -11.98 -34.91 0.72
CA LEU A 65 -12.20 -36.35 0.65
C LEU A 65 -13.65 -36.65 1.04
N VAL A 66 -14.48 -36.77 0.00
CA VAL A 66 -15.73 -37.54 -0.07
C VAL A 66 -15.95 -38.48 1.12
N GLN A 67 -16.96 -38.19 1.93
CA GLN A 67 -17.52 -39.20 2.84
C GLN A 67 -18.63 -39.95 2.08
N PRO A 68 -18.62 -41.29 2.05
CA PRO A 68 -19.58 -42.07 1.28
C PRO A 68 -20.98 -41.98 1.89
N VAL A 69 -21.98 -41.80 1.01
CA VAL A 69 -23.39 -41.98 1.33
C VAL A 69 -23.63 -43.43 1.79
N ALA A 70 -24.13 -43.58 3.01
CA ALA A 70 -24.55 -44.87 3.55
C ALA A 70 -26.08 -44.86 3.77
N ALA A 71 -26.73 -45.80 3.07
CA ALA A 71 -28.09 -46.35 3.22
C ALA A 71 -29.30 -45.39 3.11
#